data_AF-A0A9W3HP98-F1
#
_entry.id   AF-A0A9W3HP98-F1
#
_cell.length_a   1.000
_cell.length_b   1.000
_cell.length_c   1.000
_cell.angle_alpha   90.00
_cell.angle_beta   90.00
_cell.angle_gamma   90.00
#
_symmetry.space_group_name_H-M   'P 1'
#
loop_
_entity.id
_entity.type
_entity.pdbx_description
1 polymer ?
#
loop_
_entity_poly.entity_id
_entity_poly.type
_entity_poly.pdbx_seq_one_letter_code
_entity_poly.pdbx_strand_id
1 'polypeptide(L)'
;MFQDLDGSHGLKEPHQPGSRSSEKASNYVVGELGFNLGADSGACAHSSTQCCFQTLPVCPSGTGNHTSTWRLECKARAFNLLCPHRAVRWGGVLVKRPTEAQCMEEAGCLEGQIGGSGRLTEVICQASETATGEVSREQPYREIFEFFIEDFKTYKPLLSSIKNAYEVMLAHQREKIRALEPLKAKLVTVNEDCNERILAMRAEERYEISMLKKEKMNLLKLIDKKNEEKISLQSEVTKLRKNLAEEYLHYLSERDARKILIADLNELRYQREDMSLAQYPGIWGEDPVKLTVALKMARQDLTRMQMELNTMKANFGDVVPRRDFEMQEKTNKDLQEQLDSLKDDYEEVRKEHEMLLQLHMSTLRERDQFYAELQEIQRTSTPRPDWSKCEDVVAGGQDRWHVLAEGKNSDQLVDVLLEEIGEGLLREKDFFPGLGYGESIPAFLQFDGIVENKKPTKKDVVNILKDAWKERIAEEQVRFHQPFWPGVAP
;
A
#
# COMPACT_ATOMS: atom_id res chain seq x y z
N MET A 1 -14.46 -39.36 -86.84
CA MET A 1 -14.50 -38.31 -87.88
C MET A 1 -15.08 -37.06 -87.22
N PHE A 2 -14.29 -35.97 -87.19
CA PHE A 2 -14.65 -34.55 -87.43
C PHE A 2 -16.12 -34.11 -87.19
N GLN A 3 -16.46 -32.96 -86.58
CA GLN A 3 -15.75 -31.74 -86.23
C GLN A 3 -16.68 -30.81 -85.40
N ASP A 4 -16.06 -29.99 -84.56
CA ASP A 4 -16.35 -28.65 -83.97
C ASP A 4 -17.60 -27.83 -84.40
N LEU A 5 -18.18 -27.06 -83.46
CA LEU A 5 -17.90 -25.60 -83.26
C LEU A 5 -18.82 -24.91 -82.21
N ASP A 6 -18.15 -24.21 -81.29
CA ASP A 6 -18.38 -22.88 -80.67
C ASP A 6 -19.73 -22.39 -80.08
N GLY A 7 -19.60 -21.85 -78.86
CA GLY A 7 -20.58 -20.98 -78.19
C GLY A 7 -19.93 -20.16 -77.07
N SER A 8 -19.54 -18.92 -77.39
CA SER A 8 -18.87 -17.92 -76.55
C SER A 8 -19.77 -17.29 -75.48
N HIS A 9 -19.24 -17.07 -74.26
CA HIS A 9 -19.78 -16.07 -73.32
C HIS A 9 -18.65 -15.29 -72.63
N GLY A 10 -18.81 -13.96 -72.64
CA GLY A 10 -17.74 -12.98 -72.44
C GLY A 10 -17.39 -12.63 -70.99
N LEU A 11 -16.13 -12.21 -70.84
CA LEU A 11 -15.53 -11.56 -69.69
C LEU A 11 -15.78 -10.04 -69.74
N LYS A 12 -16.03 -9.44 -68.57
CA LYS A 12 -16.09 -7.99 -68.38
C LYS A 12 -15.24 -7.62 -67.16
N GLU A 13 -14.10 -6.99 -67.41
CA GLU A 13 -13.31 -6.26 -66.40
C GLU A 13 -14.00 -4.93 -66.03
N PRO A 14 -13.56 -4.30 -64.92
CA PRO A 14 -13.30 -2.87 -65.03
C PRO A 14 -11.96 -2.42 -64.41
N HIS A 15 -11.16 -1.77 -65.25
CA HIS A 15 -10.47 -0.49 -65.08
C HIS A 15 -9.98 -0.03 -63.69
N GLN A 16 -8.64 0.11 -63.59
CA GLN A 16 -8.00 1.24 -62.90
C GLN A 16 -7.96 2.49 -63.81
N PRO A 17 -7.72 3.68 -63.23
CA PRO A 17 -6.41 4.31 -63.48
C PRO A 17 -5.76 4.89 -62.21
N GLY A 18 -4.44 4.82 -62.14
CA GLY A 18 -3.61 5.43 -61.09
C GLY A 18 -3.03 6.79 -61.46
N SER A 19 -2.43 7.49 -60.50
CA SER A 19 -1.04 7.99 -60.53
C SER A 19 -0.73 8.99 -59.39
N ARG A 20 0.34 8.70 -58.64
CA ARG A 20 1.40 9.59 -58.06
C ARG A 20 0.98 10.76 -57.15
N SER A 21 1.65 11.13 -56.05
CA SER A 21 3.04 10.98 -55.58
C SER A 21 3.15 11.58 -54.16
N SER A 22 4.07 11.08 -53.30
CA SER A 22 5.14 11.88 -52.66
C SER A 22 5.76 11.11 -51.48
N GLU A 23 7.08 11.15 -51.44
CA GLU A 23 8.00 10.56 -50.47
C GLU A 23 7.83 11.14 -49.06
N LYS A 24 8.11 10.29 -48.04
CA LYS A 24 9.10 10.59 -46.99
C LYS A 24 9.37 9.35 -46.15
N ALA A 25 10.62 8.91 -46.18
CA ALA A 25 11.18 7.92 -45.28
C ALA A 25 11.70 8.62 -44.00
N SER A 26 11.44 8.03 -42.83
CA SER A 26 12.38 8.04 -41.71
C SER A 26 12.00 7.00 -40.65
N ASN A 27 12.89 6.01 -40.52
CA ASN A 27 13.27 5.20 -39.36
C ASN A 27 12.52 5.39 -38.04
N TYR A 28 12.13 4.28 -37.38
CA TYR A 28 12.71 3.90 -36.08
C TYR A 28 12.55 2.40 -35.78
N VAL A 29 13.57 1.90 -35.09
CA VAL A 29 14.00 0.54 -34.77
C VAL A 29 13.00 -0.29 -33.96
N VAL A 30 12.82 -1.56 -34.34
CA VAL A 30 12.24 -2.63 -33.51
C VAL A 30 13.38 -3.27 -32.71
N GLY A 31 13.30 -3.17 -31.38
CA GLY A 31 14.22 -3.85 -30.48
C GLY A 31 13.64 -5.18 -30.00
N GLU A 32 14.19 -6.28 -30.50
CA GLU A 32 14.09 -7.61 -29.93
C GLU A 32 14.97 -7.70 -28.68
N LEU A 33 14.43 -8.22 -27.58
CA LEU A 33 15.22 -8.82 -26.50
C LEU A 33 14.54 -10.12 -26.08
N GLY A 34 15.06 -11.24 -26.60
CA GLY A 34 14.90 -12.54 -25.99
C GLY A 34 15.90 -12.73 -24.86
N PHE A 35 15.49 -13.41 -23.80
CA PHE A 35 16.43 -14.10 -22.91
C PHE A 35 15.86 -15.45 -22.48
N ASN A 36 16.73 -16.45 -22.62
CA ASN A 36 16.50 -17.87 -22.48
C ASN A 36 16.22 -18.33 -21.04
N LEU A 37 15.41 -19.38 -20.96
CA LEU A 37 15.34 -20.32 -19.85
C LEU A 37 16.62 -21.16 -19.80
N GLY A 38 17.14 -21.36 -18.59
CA GLY A 38 18.14 -22.38 -18.27
C GLY A 38 17.88 -22.89 -16.86
N ALA A 39 17.31 -24.09 -16.78
CA ALA A 39 17.12 -24.85 -15.54
C ALA A 39 18.32 -25.78 -15.32
N ASP A 40 18.72 -25.97 -14.07
CA ASP A 40 19.30 -27.20 -13.51
C ASP A 40 19.42 -27.02 -11.98
N SER A 41 18.58 -27.68 -11.17
CA SER A 41 18.64 -29.07 -10.70
C SER A 41 19.48 -29.23 -9.41
N GLY A 42 18.82 -29.69 -8.31
CA GLY A 42 19.45 -29.84 -7.00
C GLY A 42 18.50 -30.35 -5.89
N ALA A 43 18.29 -31.67 -5.90
CA ALA A 43 17.72 -32.60 -4.93
C ALA A 43 17.32 -32.16 -3.49
N CYS A 44 16.18 -32.71 -3.06
CA CYS A 44 15.73 -32.88 -1.67
C CYS A 44 16.56 -33.91 -0.89
N ALA A 45 16.79 -33.67 0.42
CA ALA A 45 16.63 -34.67 1.49
C ALA A 45 16.87 -34.08 2.91
N HIS A 46 15.83 -34.20 3.76
CA HIS A 46 15.82 -34.51 5.19
C HIS A 46 16.59 -33.70 6.26
N SER A 47 15.77 -33.06 7.11
CA SER A 47 15.66 -33.26 8.57
C SER A 47 16.22 -32.20 9.53
N SER A 48 15.42 -32.03 10.58
CA SER A 48 15.74 -31.60 11.94
C SER A 48 15.79 -30.10 12.23
N THR A 49 14.65 -29.64 12.73
CA THR A 49 14.51 -28.62 13.78
C THR A 49 15.69 -28.60 14.76
N GLN A 50 16.36 -27.45 14.89
CA GLN A 50 16.98 -27.05 16.14
C GLN A 50 17.04 -25.52 16.24
N CYS A 51 16.36 -25.00 17.27
CA CYS A 51 16.38 -23.60 17.67
C CYS A 51 17.78 -23.15 18.09
N CYS A 52 18.20 -21.97 17.62
CA CYS A 52 19.21 -21.16 18.29
C CYS A 52 18.62 -19.76 18.57
N PHE A 53 18.42 -19.49 19.86
CA PHE A 53 18.21 -18.18 20.47
C PHE A 53 19.51 -17.36 20.39
N GLN A 54 19.42 -16.07 20.06
CA GLN A 54 20.38 -15.03 20.49
C GLN A 54 19.72 -13.64 20.30
N THR A 55 19.17 -13.07 21.38
CA THR A 55 19.73 -11.98 22.23
C THR A 55 19.43 -10.56 21.72
N LEU A 56 18.47 -9.91 22.40
CA LEU A 56 18.18 -8.47 22.37
C LEU A 56 19.09 -7.72 23.36
N PRO A 57 19.48 -6.46 23.11
CA PRO A 57 20.08 -5.61 24.12
C PRO A 57 19.05 -4.78 24.92
N VAL A 58 19.45 -4.57 26.17
CA VAL A 58 18.76 -4.11 27.38
C VAL A 58 18.40 -2.61 27.38
N CYS A 59 17.22 -2.26 27.91
CA CYS A 59 16.85 -0.90 28.32
C CYS A 59 17.41 -0.57 29.73
N PRO A 60 17.80 0.69 30.00
CA PRO A 60 18.16 1.13 31.34
C PRO A 60 16.91 1.41 32.19
N SER A 61 16.99 0.94 33.43
CA SER A 61 15.97 0.98 34.48
C SER A 61 16.11 2.21 35.39
N GLY A 62 14.98 2.75 35.86
CA GLY A 62 14.90 3.71 36.98
C GLY A 62 13.46 4.15 37.25
N THR A 63 12.64 3.29 37.85
CA THR A 63 12.12 3.36 39.26
C THR A 63 10.97 4.34 39.50
N GLY A 64 9.78 3.79 39.76
CA GLY A 64 8.63 4.54 40.32
C GLY A 64 7.28 3.83 40.16
N ASN A 65 7.02 2.84 41.02
CA ASN A 65 5.74 2.22 41.43
C ASN A 65 4.49 2.37 40.53
N HIS A 66 4.06 1.27 39.89
CA HIS A 66 2.68 0.75 39.90
C HIS A 66 2.68 -0.67 39.33
N THR A 67 2.72 -1.69 40.19
CA THR A 67 2.62 -3.11 39.83
C THR A 67 1.22 -3.62 40.13
N SER A 68 0.48 -4.10 39.11
CA SER A 68 -0.29 -5.37 39.21
C SER A 68 -1.15 -5.74 37.99
N THR A 69 -1.45 -4.85 37.03
CA THR A 69 -2.38 -5.21 35.93
C THR A 69 -1.71 -5.70 34.63
N TRP A 70 -0.46 -5.31 34.37
CA TRP A 70 0.20 -5.58 33.07
C TRP A 70 0.87 -6.96 32.94
N ARG A 71 0.88 -7.78 33.99
CA ARG A 71 1.57 -9.10 33.96
C ARG A 71 0.68 -10.25 33.46
N LEU A 72 -0.64 -10.06 33.39
CA LEU A 72 -1.59 -11.09 32.94
C LEU A 72 -1.87 -11.03 31.42
N GLU A 73 -1.81 -9.85 30.80
CA GLU A 73 -2.07 -9.69 29.35
C GLU A 73 -0.98 -10.27 28.44
N CYS A 74 0.28 -10.17 28.86
CA CYS A 74 1.39 -10.72 28.07
C CYS A 74 1.43 -12.27 28.08
N LYS A 75 0.83 -12.93 29.08
CA LYS A 75 0.69 -14.40 29.08
C LYS A 75 -0.49 -14.88 28.22
N ALA A 76 -1.55 -14.09 28.09
CA ALA A 76 -2.68 -14.41 27.21
C ALA A 76 -2.31 -14.28 25.72
N ARG A 77 -1.48 -13.29 25.36
CA ARG A 77 -1.01 -13.10 23.97
C ARG A 77 -0.07 -14.21 23.48
N ALA A 78 0.72 -14.81 24.37
CA ALA A 78 1.59 -15.92 24.01
C ALA A 78 0.83 -17.25 23.79
N PHE A 79 -0.36 -17.41 24.39
CA PHE A 79 -1.14 -18.65 24.29
C PHE A 79 -2.04 -18.71 23.03
N ASN A 80 -2.41 -17.56 22.46
CA ASN A 80 -3.27 -17.48 21.26
C ASN A 80 -2.53 -17.72 19.93
N LEU A 81 -1.20 -17.79 19.94
CA LEU A 81 -0.39 -18.03 18.74
C LEU A 81 -0.22 -19.53 18.40
N LEU A 82 -0.80 -20.46 19.19
CA LEU A 82 -0.46 -21.89 19.10
C LEU A 82 -1.63 -22.86 18.80
N CYS A 83 -2.90 -22.44 18.70
CA CYS A 83 -4.02 -23.36 18.38
C CYS A 83 -5.28 -22.64 17.83
N PRO A 84 -5.61 -22.70 16.51
CA PRO A 84 -6.77 -22.01 15.96
C PRO A 84 -8.07 -22.84 15.90
N HIS A 85 -8.08 -24.10 16.32
CA HIS A 85 -9.30 -24.93 16.32
C HIS A 85 -9.86 -25.19 17.73
N ARG A 86 -10.55 -24.20 18.30
CA ARG A 86 -11.69 -24.45 19.21
C ARG A 86 -12.53 -23.20 19.42
N ALA A 87 -13.84 -23.34 19.23
CA ALA A 87 -14.81 -22.36 19.69
C ALA A 87 -14.76 -22.26 21.22
N VAL A 88 -14.67 -21.04 21.76
CA VAL A 88 -14.82 -20.78 23.20
C VAL A 88 -16.07 -19.93 23.42
N ARG A 89 -16.97 -20.49 24.23
CA ARG A 89 -18.20 -19.87 24.71
C ARG A 89 -17.85 -18.97 25.89
N TRP A 90 -18.17 -17.68 25.80
CA TRP A 90 -18.14 -16.76 26.94
C TRP A 90 -19.56 -16.20 27.17
N GLY A 91 -20.07 -16.32 28.40
CA GLY A 91 -21.26 -15.58 28.84
C GLY A 91 -22.61 -15.97 28.22
N GLY A 92 -22.78 -17.19 27.70
CA GLY A 92 -24.12 -17.74 27.39
C GLY A 92 -24.92 -17.10 26.26
N VAL A 93 -24.37 -16.14 25.50
CA VAL A 93 -25.05 -15.53 24.34
C VAL A 93 -24.28 -15.81 23.06
N LEU A 94 -24.96 -16.43 22.09
CA LEU A 94 -24.45 -16.64 20.74
C LEU A 94 -24.69 -15.34 19.93
N VAL A 95 -23.68 -14.47 19.84
CA VAL A 95 -23.77 -13.27 19.00
C VAL A 95 -23.55 -13.67 17.55
N LYS A 96 -24.62 -13.67 16.73
CA LYS A 96 -24.50 -13.80 15.27
C LYS A 96 -23.81 -12.55 14.71
N ARG A 97 -22.83 -12.74 13.82
CA ARG A 97 -22.28 -11.65 12.99
C ARG A 97 -23.38 -11.12 12.05
N PRO A 98 -23.52 -9.81 11.86
CA PRO A 98 -24.40 -9.27 10.82
C PRO A 98 -23.84 -9.63 9.44
N THR A 99 -24.73 -9.97 8.51
CA THR A 99 -24.39 -10.22 7.10
C THR A 99 -24.12 -8.90 6.38
N GLU A 100 -23.23 -8.90 5.38
CA GLU A 100 -22.83 -7.72 4.57
C GLU A 100 -23.98 -6.85 4.06
N ALA A 101 -25.18 -7.42 3.87
CA ALA A 101 -26.38 -6.68 3.51
C ALA A 101 -26.84 -5.66 4.56
N GLN A 102 -26.60 -5.90 5.86
CA GLN A 102 -26.94 -4.97 6.95
C GLN A 102 -25.94 -3.82 7.07
N CYS A 103 -24.68 -4.04 6.72
CA CYS A 103 -23.66 -2.98 6.72
C CYS A 103 -23.82 -2.00 5.55
N MET A 104 -24.38 -2.46 4.42
CA MET A 104 -24.62 -1.61 3.25
C MET A 104 -25.82 -0.66 3.43
N GLU A 105 -26.81 -1.04 4.25
CA GLU A 105 -27.97 -0.19 4.56
C GLU A 105 -27.62 0.90 5.58
N GLU A 106 -26.71 0.62 6.52
CA GLU A 106 -26.15 1.61 7.45
C GLU A 106 -25.14 2.57 6.77
N ALA A 107 -24.33 2.09 5.82
CA ALA A 107 -23.41 2.93 5.06
C ALA A 107 -24.13 3.92 4.12
N GLY A 108 -25.26 3.52 3.54
CA GLY A 108 -26.09 4.39 2.70
C GLY A 108 -26.82 5.50 3.47
N CYS A 109 -27.03 5.33 4.79
CA CYS A 109 -27.61 6.37 5.65
C CYS A 109 -26.57 7.38 6.17
N LEU A 110 -25.29 6.99 6.28
CA LEU A 110 -24.25 7.84 6.87
C LEU A 110 -23.65 8.85 5.88
N GLU A 111 -23.70 8.62 4.57
CA GLU A 111 -23.24 9.60 3.57
C GLU A 111 -24.26 10.72 3.28
N GLY A 112 -25.51 10.60 3.74
CA GLY A 112 -26.51 11.68 3.71
C GLY A 112 -26.34 12.74 4.82
N GLN A 113 -25.44 12.51 5.78
CA GLN A 113 -25.25 13.36 6.96
C GLN A 113 -23.96 14.17 6.97
N ILE A 114 -23.20 14.19 5.88
CA ILE A 114 -22.15 15.20 5.66
C ILE A 114 -22.80 16.44 5.01
N GLY A 115 -23.84 16.94 5.68
CA GLY A 115 -24.55 18.17 5.35
C GLY A 115 -24.44 19.11 6.53
N GLY A 116 -23.22 19.58 6.83
CA GLY A 116 -22.95 20.60 7.85
C GLY A 116 -23.71 21.92 7.63
N SER A 117 -24.43 22.06 6.52
CA SER A 117 -25.29 23.20 6.21
C SER A 117 -26.59 23.23 7.02
N GLY A 118 -27.23 22.09 7.28
CA GLY A 118 -28.56 22.07 7.93
C GLY A 118 -28.52 22.49 9.42
N ARG A 119 -27.43 22.15 10.11
CA ARG A 119 -27.24 22.50 11.52
C ARG A 119 -26.86 23.97 11.70
N LEU A 120 -26.23 24.59 10.69
CA LEU A 120 -25.91 26.02 10.71
C LEU A 120 -27.13 26.89 10.40
N THR A 121 -28.00 26.50 9.45
CA THR A 121 -29.23 27.24 9.16
C THR A 121 -30.23 27.19 10.33
N GLU A 122 -30.38 26.04 11.00
CA GLU A 122 -31.22 25.93 12.20
C GLU A 122 -30.73 26.81 13.36
N VAL A 123 -29.42 26.84 13.60
CA VAL A 123 -28.82 27.66 14.67
C VAL A 123 -28.89 29.16 14.36
N ILE A 124 -28.80 29.55 13.08
CA ILE A 124 -28.91 30.96 12.67
C ILE A 124 -30.36 31.46 12.77
N CYS A 125 -31.36 30.63 12.43
CA CYS A 125 -32.77 30.98 12.59
C CYS A 125 -33.21 31.07 14.05
N GLN A 126 -32.70 30.19 14.93
CA GLN A 126 -32.98 30.27 16.37
C GLN A 126 -32.38 31.51 17.04
N ALA A 127 -31.24 32.01 16.54
CA ALA A 127 -30.58 33.20 17.07
C ALA A 127 -31.23 34.53 16.61
N SER A 128 -31.93 34.56 15.47
CA SER A 128 -32.64 35.77 15.00
C SER A 128 -33.97 35.97 15.72
N GLU A 129 -34.67 34.89 16.10
CA GLU A 129 -35.92 34.97 16.87
C GLU A 129 -35.68 35.50 18.30
N THR A 130 -34.57 35.14 18.95
CA THR A 130 -34.22 35.66 20.28
C THR A 130 -33.87 37.15 20.29
N ALA A 131 -33.36 37.69 19.18
CA ALA A 131 -32.91 39.09 19.09
C ALA A 131 -34.09 40.10 19.05
N THR A 132 -35.26 39.70 18.56
CA THR A 132 -36.44 40.59 18.50
C THR A 132 -37.16 40.69 19.85
N GLY A 133 -37.11 39.64 20.67
CA GLY A 133 -37.68 39.64 22.03
C GLY A 133 -36.88 40.46 23.05
N GLU A 134 -35.56 40.58 22.87
CA GLU A 134 -34.68 41.29 23.81
C GLU A 134 -34.83 42.81 23.75
N VAL A 135 -35.08 43.40 22.56
CA VAL A 135 -35.30 44.85 22.40
C VAL A 135 -36.51 45.34 23.21
N SER A 136 -37.59 44.54 23.26
CA SER A 136 -38.78 44.88 24.04
C SER A 136 -38.55 44.76 25.55
N ARG A 137 -37.59 43.94 25.97
CA ARG A 137 -37.27 43.70 27.38
C ARG A 137 -36.45 44.84 27.99
N GLU A 138 -35.73 45.61 27.17
CA GLU A 138 -34.90 46.75 27.59
C GLU A 138 -35.68 48.07 27.72
N GLN A 139 -36.82 48.19 27.02
CA GLN A 139 -37.65 49.39 27.00
C GLN A 139 -38.09 49.85 28.40
N PRO A 140 -38.61 48.96 29.28
CA PRO A 140 -39.01 49.34 30.63
C PRO A 140 -37.84 49.83 31.48
N TYR A 141 -36.65 49.23 31.34
CA TYR A 141 -35.45 49.67 32.07
C TYR A 141 -34.93 51.02 31.59
N ARG A 142 -35.08 51.31 30.29
CA ARG A 142 -34.74 52.62 29.70
C ARG A 142 -35.65 53.73 30.24
N GLU A 143 -36.94 53.44 30.38
CA GLU A 143 -37.94 54.35 30.95
C GLU A 143 -37.69 54.59 32.45
N ILE A 144 -37.45 53.52 33.23
CA ILE A 144 -37.11 53.62 34.66
C ILE A 144 -35.84 54.45 34.87
N PHE A 145 -34.82 54.26 34.03
CA PHE A 145 -33.57 55.01 34.13
C PHE A 145 -33.76 56.49 33.79
N GLU A 146 -34.67 56.83 32.87
CA GLU A 146 -35.01 58.23 32.57
C GLU A 146 -35.67 58.92 33.77
N PHE A 147 -36.69 58.28 34.37
CA PHE A 147 -37.31 58.78 35.60
C PHE A 147 -36.30 58.94 36.74
N PHE A 148 -35.41 57.96 36.90
CA PHE A 148 -34.33 58.03 37.89
C PHE A 148 -33.38 59.22 37.65
N ILE A 149 -32.98 59.48 36.39
CA ILE A 149 -32.11 60.61 36.04
C ILE A 149 -32.80 61.96 36.29
N GLU A 150 -34.12 62.05 36.07
CA GLU A 150 -34.88 63.28 36.27
C GLU A 150 -34.87 63.77 37.72
N ASP A 151 -34.83 62.85 38.69
CA ASP A 151 -34.80 63.15 40.12
C ASP A 151 -33.44 63.71 40.61
N PHE A 152 -32.32 63.37 39.96
CA PHE A 152 -30.97 63.80 40.39
C PHE A 152 -30.49 65.10 39.73
N LYS A 153 -30.94 66.25 40.23
CA LYS A 153 -30.67 67.58 39.63
C LYS A 153 -29.18 67.94 39.44
N THR A 154 -28.29 67.53 40.35
CA THR A 154 -26.85 67.86 40.30
C THR A 154 -26.03 66.97 39.36
N TYR A 155 -26.42 65.69 39.22
CA TYR A 155 -25.70 64.70 38.41
C TYR A 155 -26.38 64.38 37.07
N LYS A 156 -27.59 64.89 36.85
CA LYS A 156 -28.37 64.77 35.61
C LYS A 156 -27.54 64.93 34.31
N PRO A 157 -26.75 65.99 34.09
CA PRO A 157 -26.00 66.14 32.84
C PRO A 157 -24.99 65.02 32.60
N LEU A 158 -24.37 64.49 33.66
CA LEU A 158 -23.44 63.36 33.55
C LEU A 158 -24.17 62.06 33.24
N LEU A 159 -25.24 61.75 33.96
CA LEU A 159 -26.01 60.52 33.75
C LEU A 159 -26.72 60.51 32.39
N SER A 160 -27.25 61.64 31.93
CA SER A 160 -27.78 61.79 30.58
C SER A 160 -26.70 61.62 29.50
N SER A 161 -25.49 62.14 29.73
CA SER A 161 -24.35 61.93 28.80
C SER A 161 -23.98 60.45 28.69
N ILE A 162 -23.89 59.75 29.83
CA ILE A 162 -23.62 58.31 29.87
C ILE A 162 -24.74 57.54 29.15
N LYS A 163 -26.01 57.83 29.46
CA LYS A 163 -27.16 57.23 28.77
C LYS A 163 -27.06 57.41 27.25
N ASN A 164 -26.91 58.65 26.80
CA ASN A 164 -26.84 58.98 25.37
C ASN A 164 -25.69 58.27 24.66
N ALA A 165 -24.53 58.10 25.31
CA ALA A 165 -23.42 57.35 24.74
C ALA A 165 -23.78 55.87 24.49
N TYR A 166 -24.46 55.22 25.42
CA TYR A 166 -24.96 53.84 25.24
C TYR A 166 -26.11 53.77 24.22
N GLU A 167 -27.02 54.74 24.21
CA GLU A 167 -28.13 54.77 23.24
C GLU A 167 -27.62 54.89 21.79
N VAL A 168 -26.61 55.75 21.56
CA VAL A 168 -25.94 55.88 20.27
C VAL A 168 -25.20 54.61 19.89
N MET A 169 -24.48 53.98 20.83
CA MET A 169 -23.78 52.71 20.58
C MET A 169 -24.75 51.57 20.23
N LEU A 170 -25.87 51.45 20.95
CA LEU A 170 -26.91 50.45 20.67
C LEU A 170 -27.57 50.68 19.31
N ALA A 171 -27.84 51.94 18.94
CA ALA A 171 -28.35 52.28 17.61
C ALA A 171 -27.37 51.88 16.50
N HIS A 172 -26.07 52.17 16.68
CA HIS A 172 -25.01 51.75 15.75
C HIS A 172 -24.91 50.23 15.60
N GLN A 173 -25.01 49.49 16.71
CA GLN A 173 -25.00 48.02 16.68
C GLN A 173 -26.23 47.45 15.98
N ARG A 174 -27.43 48.01 16.23
CA ARG A 174 -28.67 47.62 15.52
C ARG A 174 -28.56 47.86 14.03
N GLU A 175 -27.97 48.98 13.62
CA GLU A 175 -27.75 49.29 12.20
C GLU A 175 -26.75 48.31 11.56
N LYS A 176 -25.67 47.97 12.26
CA LYS A 176 -24.75 46.91 11.81
C LYS A 176 -25.44 45.55 11.65
N ILE A 177 -26.33 45.18 12.58
CA ILE A 177 -27.11 43.93 12.48
C ILE A 177 -27.99 43.96 11.22
N ARG A 178 -28.75 45.04 11.01
CA ARG A 178 -29.59 45.21 9.81
C ARG A 178 -28.80 45.17 8.50
N ALA A 179 -27.59 45.74 8.47
CA ALA A 179 -26.72 45.72 7.31
C ALA A 179 -26.18 44.31 7.00
N LEU A 180 -26.01 43.45 8.01
CA LEU A 180 -25.53 42.07 7.85
C LEU A 180 -26.64 41.09 7.46
N GLU A 181 -27.90 41.35 7.81
CA GLU A 181 -29.07 40.52 7.45
C GLU A 181 -29.14 40.15 5.95
N PRO A 182 -29.06 41.10 4.99
CA PRO A 182 -29.13 40.77 3.56
C PRO A 182 -27.92 39.98 3.07
N LEU A 183 -26.76 40.13 3.71
CA LEU A 183 -25.56 39.33 3.38
C LEU A 183 -25.73 37.88 3.84
N LYS A 184 -26.33 37.65 5.02
CA LYS A 184 -26.68 36.31 5.48
C LYS A 184 -27.69 35.65 4.54
N ALA A 185 -28.73 36.38 4.12
CA ALA A 185 -29.72 35.87 3.18
C ALA A 185 -29.08 35.47 1.83
N LYS A 186 -28.21 36.34 1.28
CA LYS A 186 -27.46 36.02 0.04
C LYS A 186 -26.54 34.82 0.20
N LEU A 187 -25.93 34.64 1.36
CA LEU A 187 -25.08 33.47 1.63
C LEU A 187 -25.90 32.17 1.61
N VAL A 188 -27.09 32.19 2.23
CA VAL A 188 -27.99 31.02 2.23
C VAL A 188 -28.40 30.66 0.81
N THR A 189 -28.84 31.64 -0.01
CA THR A 189 -29.24 31.37 -1.39
C THR A 189 -28.10 30.83 -2.24
N VAL A 190 -26.90 31.42 -2.15
CA VAL A 190 -25.73 30.93 -2.91
C VAL A 190 -25.34 29.52 -2.47
N ASN A 191 -25.44 29.22 -1.18
CA ASN A 191 -25.17 27.89 -0.66
C ASN A 191 -26.21 26.85 -1.14
N GLU A 192 -27.50 27.21 -1.19
CA GLU A 192 -28.56 26.39 -1.78
C GLU A 192 -28.29 26.11 -3.27
N ASP A 193 -28.00 27.15 -4.06
CA ASP A 193 -27.67 27.03 -5.49
C ASP A 193 -26.45 26.11 -5.73
N CYS A 194 -25.41 26.25 -4.89
CA CYS A 194 -24.24 25.39 -4.95
C CYS A 194 -24.58 23.94 -4.61
N ASN A 195 -25.40 23.71 -3.58
CA ASN A 195 -25.83 22.36 -3.18
C ASN A 195 -26.67 21.70 -4.26
N GLU A 196 -27.61 22.43 -4.87
CA GLU A 196 -28.40 21.92 -6.01
C GLU A 196 -27.52 21.53 -7.18
N ARG A 197 -26.53 22.36 -7.51
CA ARG A 197 -25.57 22.06 -8.59
C ARG A 197 -24.75 20.81 -8.29
N ILE A 198 -24.29 20.63 -7.05
CA ILE A 198 -23.57 19.42 -6.63
C ILE A 198 -24.47 18.19 -6.75
N LEU A 199 -25.73 18.28 -6.32
CA LEU A 199 -26.69 17.18 -6.42
C LEU A 199 -26.99 16.80 -7.87
N ALA A 200 -27.13 17.79 -8.76
CA ALA A 200 -27.35 17.58 -10.19
C ALA A 200 -26.15 16.86 -10.83
N MET A 201 -24.92 17.34 -10.59
CA MET A 201 -23.71 16.68 -11.10
C MET A 201 -23.61 15.23 -10.60
N ARG A 202 -23.85 14.99 -9.31
CA ARG A 202 -23.84 13.63 -8.74
C ARG A 202 -24.92 12.73 -9.35
N ALA A 203 -26.07 13.28 -9.75
CA ALA A 203 -27.13 12.50 -10.39
C ALA A 203 -26.73 12.09 -11.82
N GLU A 204 -26.12 13.01 -12.57
CA GLU A 204 -25.57 12.75 -13.90
C GLU A 204 -24.47 11.69 -13.86
N GLU A 205 -23.49 11.83 -12.95
CA GLU A 205 -22.43 10.83 -12.73
C GLU A 205 -23.00 9.44 -12.43
N ARG A 206 -24.01 9.34 -11.56
CA ARG A 206 -24.67 8.06 -11.26
C ARG A 206 -25.34 7.45 -12.50
N TYR A 207 -25.95 8.28 -13.33
CA TYR A 207 -26.57 7.83 -14.57
C TYR A 207 -25.53 7.33 -15.57
N GLU A 208 -24.44 8.08 -15.78
CA GLU A 208 -23.33 7.68 -16.64
C GLU A 208 -22.68 6.38 -16.18
N ILE A 209 -22.38 6.25 -14.89
CA ILE A 209 -21.84 5.02 -14.31
C ILE A 209 -22.78 3.83 -14.57
N SER A 210 -24.10 4.03 -14.42
CA SER A 210 -25.09 2.98 -14.69
C SER A 210 -25.10 2.56 -16.17
N MET A 211 -25.04 3.52 -17.09
CA MET A 211 -24.98 3.27 -18.53
C MET A 211 -23.69 2.54 -18.92
N LEU A 212 -22.54 3.01 -18.45
CA LEU A 212 -21.24 2.38 -18.70
C LEU A 212 -21.16 0.97 -18.12
N LYS A 213 -21.75 0.72 -16.95
CA LYS A 213 -21.85 -0.64 -16.38
C LYS A 213 -22.67 -1.57 -17.26
N LYS A 214 -23.79 -1.10 -17.82
CA LYS A 214 -24.61 -1.88 -18.75
C LYS A 214 -23.86 -2.18 -20.05
N GLU A 215 -23.19 -1.19 -20.61
CA GLU A 215 -22.38 -1.37 -21.82
C GLU A 215 -21.23 -2.34 -21.60
N LYS A 216 -20.48 -2.20 -20.49
CA LYS A 216 -19.44 -3.15 -20.09
C LYS A 216 -19.97 -4.58 -20.04
N MET A 217 -21.13 -4.79 -19.41
CA MET A 217 -21.76 -6.10 -19.32
C MET A 217 -22.12 -6.65 -20.71
N ASN A 218 -22.64 -5.81 -21.60
CA ASN A 218 -22.98 -6.21 -22.97
C ASN A 218 -21.73 -6.59 -23.79
N LEU A 219 -20.66 -5.81 -23.66
CA LEU A 219 -19.38 -6.08 -24.33
C LEU A 219 -18.74 -7.38 -23.83
N LEU A 220 -18.78 -7.64 -22.52
CA LEU A 220 -18.29 -8.91 -21.96
C LEU A 220 -19.06 -10.11 -22.53
N LYS A 221 -20.39 -10.06 -22.57
CA LYS A 221 -21.21 -11.11 -23.21
C LYS A 221 -20.86 -11.33 -24.68
N LEU A 222 -20.55 -10.25 -25.41
CA LEU A 222 -20.14 -10.35 -26.80
C LEU A 222 -18.76 -11.01 -26.94
N ILE A 223 -17.81 -10.67 -26.05
CA ILE A 223 -16.48 -11.30 -26.00
C ILE A 223 -16.63 -12.80 -25.74
N ASP A 224 -17.44 -13.19 -24.76
CA ASP A 224 -17.67 -14.60 -24.43
C ASP A 224 -18.23 -15.36 -25.64
N LYS A 225 -19.25 -14.82 -26.29
CA LYS A 225 -19.82 -15.40 -27.52
C LYS A 225 -18.76 -15.54 -28.62
N LYS A 226 -17.92 -14.53 -28.83
CA LYS A 226 -16.85 -14.59 -29.85
C LYS A 226 -15.76 -15.58 -29.49
N ASN A 227 -15.47 -15.77 -28.22
CA ASN A 227 -14.53 -16.79 -27.76
C ASN A 227 -15.10 -18.20 -27.96
N GLU A 228 -16.38 -18.43 -27.67
CA GLU A 228 -17.06 -19.70 -27.97
C GLU A 228 -17.03 -20.02 -29.47
N GLU A 229 -17.38 -19.06 -30.33
CA GLU A 229 -17.30 -19.18 -31.79
C GLU A 229 -15.86 -19.53 -32.24
N LYS A 230 -14.85 -18.85 -31.68
CA LYS A 230 -13.44 -19.12 -31.97
C LYS A 230 -13.03 -20.54 -31.58
N ILE A 231 -13.39 -21.00 -30.38
CA ILE A 231 -13.07 -22.35 -29.91
C ILE A 231 -13.75 -23.40 -30.79
N SER A 232 -15.02 -23.19 -31.14
CA SER A 232 -15.77 -24.07 -32.05
C SER A 232 -15.08 -24.19 -33.41
N LEU A 233 -14.75 -23.05 -34.04
CA LEU A 233 -14.07 -23.03 -35.32
C LEU A 233 -12.66 -23.64 -35.25
N GLN A 234 -11.92 -23.41 -34.17
CA GLN A 234 -10.62 -24.05 -33.97
C GLN A 234 -10.75 -25.58 -33.86
N SER A 235 -11.78 -26.08 -33.18
CA SER A 235 -12.09 -27.52 -33.11
C SER A 235 -12.42 -28.12 -34.48
N GLU A 236 -13.11 -27.36 -35.34
CA GLU A 236 -13.42 -27.79 -36.69
C GLU A 236 -12.17 -27.79 -37.58
N VAL A 237 -11.35 -26.74 -37.52
CA VAL A 237 -10.08 -26.66 -38.25
C VAL A 237 -9.14 -27.81 -37.86
N THR A 238 -9.05 -28.13 -36.57
CA THR A 238 -8.22 -29.26 -36.10
C THR A 238 -8.73 -30.61 -36.62
N LYS A 239 -10.05 -30.83 -36.61
CA LYS A 239 -10.66 -32.03 -37.22
C LYS A 239 -10.37 -32.12 -38.72
N LEU A 240 -10.58 -31.03 -39.46
CA LEU A 240 -10.32 -31.00 -40.89
C LEU A 240 -8.85 -31.27 -41.22
N ARG A 241 -7.91 -30.72 -40.44
CA ARG A 241 -6.48 -31.01 -40.57
C ARG A 241 -6.16 -32.48 -40.34
N LYS A 242 -6.77 -33.11 -39.33
CA LYS A 242 -6.61 -34.53 -39.05
C LYS A 242 -7.15 -35.39 -40.20
N ASN A 243 -8.39 -35.14 -40.64
CA ASN A 243 -9.01 -35.89 -41.74
C ASN A 243 -8.19 -35.74 -43.02
N LEU A 244 -7.71 -34.54 -43.33
CA LEU A 244 -6.86 -34.30 -44.49
C LEU A 244 -5.57 -35.13 -44.42
N ALA A 245 -4.93 -35.20 -43.25
CA ALA A 245 -3.73 -36.01 -43.05
C ALA A 245 -4.01 -37.52 -43.22
N GLU A 246 -5.15 -38.00 -42.71
CA GLU A 246 -5.60 -39.39 -42.87
C GLU A 246 -5.85 -39.74 -44.34
N GLU A 247 -6.58 -38.88 -45.08
CA GLU A 247 -6.82 -39.05 -46.51
C GLU A 247 -5.52 -39.03 -47.33
N TYR A 248 -4.58 -38.15 -47.00
CA TYR A 248 -3.26 -38.15 -47.63
C TYR A 248 -2.50 -39.46 -47.39
N LEU A 249 -2.57 -40.01 -46.17
CA LEU A 249 -1.94 -41.28 -45.85
C LEU A 249 -2.62 -42.45 -46.58
N HIS A 250 -3.96 -42.47 -46.65
CA HIS A 250 -4.72 -43.44 -47.44
C HIS A 250 -4.30 -43.40 -48.92
N TYR A 251 -4.24 -42.22 -49.52
CA TYR A 251 -3.79 -42.06 -50.89
C TYR A 251 -2.37 -42.61 -51.12
N LEU A 252 -1.43 -42.35 -50.20
CA LEU A 252 -0.07 -42.89 -50.30
C LEU A 252 -0.07 -44.42 -50.22
N SER A 253 -0.82 -44.99 -49.28
CA SER A 253 -0.91 -46.45 -49.12
C SER A 253 -1.51 -47.13 -50.36
N GLU A 254 -2.57 -46.57 -50.94
CA GLU A 254 -3.15 -47.07 -52.18
C GLU A 254 -2.19 -46.95 -53.35
N ARG A 255 -1.50 -45.81 -53.48
CA ARG A 255 -0.50 -45.59 -54.52
C ARG A 255 0.61 -46.64 -54.44
N ASP A 256 1.09 -46.94 -53.25
CA ASP A 256 2.17 -47.90 -53.05
C ASP A 256 1.67 -49.34 -53.28
N ALA A 257 0.44 -49.68 -52.86
CA ALA A 257 -0.20 -50.95 -53.21
C ALA A 257 -0.37 -51.13 -54.73
N ARG A 258 -0.79 -50.09 -55.45
CA ARG A 258 -0.89 -50.11 -56.93
C ARG A 258 0.47 -50.34 -57.59
N LYS A 259 1.54 -49.74 -57.06
CA LYS A 259 2.91 -49.98 -57.57
C LYS A 259 3.33 -51.44 -57.41
N ILE A 260 3.04 -52.04 -56.24
CA ILE A 260 3.32 -53.45 -55.98
C ILE A 260 2.53 -54.34 -56.95
N LEU A 261 1.23 -54.10 -57.11
CA LEU A 261 0.39 -54.88 -58.04
C LEU A 261 0.87 -54.78 -59.49
N ILE A 262 1.34 -53.62 -59.93
CA ILE A 262 1.92 -53.46 -61.27
C ILE A 262 3.22 -54.26 -61.40
N ALA A 263 4.09 -54.25 -60.37
CA ALA A 263 5.31 -55.05 -60.36
C ALA A 263 4.98 -56.54 -60.42
N ASP A 264 4.03 -57.02 -59.61
CA ASP A 264 3.58 -58.42 -59.61
C ASP A 264 2.97 -58.83 -60.96
N LEU A 265 2.16 -57.96 -61.57
CA LEU A 265 1.59 -58.20 -62.90
C LEU A 265 2.67 -58.33 -63.98
N ASN A 266 3.72 -57.50 -63.90
CA ASN A 266 4.85 -57.58 -64.83
C ASN A 266 5.64 -58.88 -64.61
N GLU A 267 5.91 -59.24 -63.35
CA GLU A 267 6.56 -60.50 -62.98
C GLU A 267 5.79 -61.73 -63.51
N LEU A 268 4.46 -61.75 -63.33
CA LEU A 268 3.61 -62.82 -63.86
C LEU A 268 3.59 -62.86 -65.40
N ARG A 269 3.73 -61.70 -66.08
CA ARG A 269 3.88 -61.66 -67.54
C ARG A 269 5.20 -62.28 -67.97
N TYR A 270 6.31 -61.94 -67.32
CA TYR A 270 7.61 -62.57 -67.59
C TYR A 270 7.56 -64.09 -67.36
N GLN A 271 7.00 -64.53 -66.23
CA GLN A 271 6.84 -65.96 -65.94
C GLN A 271 5.95 -66.67 -66.98
N ARG A 272 4.89 -66.04 -67.47
CA ARG A 272 4.04 -66.61 -68.53
C ARG A 272 4.79 -66.69 -69.85
N GLU A 273 5.54 -65.67 -70.22
CA GLU A 273 6.33 -65.65 -71.45
C GLU A 273 7.40 -66.76 -71.40
N ASP A 274 8.10 -66.90 -70.28
CA ASP A 274 9.06 -67.97 -70.02
C ASP A 274 8.41 -69.37 -70.06
N MET A 275 7.21 -69.50 -69.50
CA MET A 275 6.47 -70.76 -69.49
C MET A 275 5.82 -71.09 -70.85
N SER A 276 5.49 -70.07 -71.64
CA SER A 276 5.01 -70.22 -73.03
C SER A 276 6.12 -70.67 -73.97
N LEU A 277 7.37 -70.28 -73.69
CA LEU A 277 8.56 -70.83 -74.35
C LEU A 277 8.85 -72.28 -73.95
N ALA A 278 8.34 -72.73 -72.78
CA ALA A 278 8.55 -74.06 -72.24
C ALA A 278 7.41 -75.08 -72.51
N GLN A 279 6.25 -74.69 -73.07
CA GLN A 279 5.11 -75.59 -73.26
C GLN A 279 4.92 -76.09 -74.71
N TYR A 280 4.96 -77.42 -74.85
CA TYR A 280 4.47 -78.21 -75.98
C TYR A 280 2.94 -78.35 -75.90
N PRO A 281 2.17 -78.26 -76.99
CA PRO A 281 0.71 -78.25 -76.93
C PRO A 281 0.19 -79.69 -76.78
N GLY A 282 -0.33 -80.05 -75.61
CA GLY A 282 -1.01 -81.33 -75.48
C GLY A 282 -1.52 -81.67 -74.09
N ILE A 283 -2.79 -82.09 -74.06
CA ILE A 283 -3.42 -82.94 -73.04
C ILE A 283 -4.06 -82.19 -71.87
N TRP A 284 -5.27 -81.69 -72.12
CA TRP A 284 -6.29 -81.45 -71.10
C TRP A 284 -6.84 -82.79 -70.59
N GLY A 285 -6.01 -83.53 -69.86
CA GLY A 285 -6.45 -84.52 -68.89
C GLY A 285 -5.83 -84.09 -67.59
N GLU A 286 -6.62 -83.59 -66.64
CA GLU A 286 -6.10 -83.32 -65.30
C GLU A 286 -5.52 -84.62 -64.75
N ASP A 287 -4.19 -84.63 -64.65
CA ASP A 287 -3.44 -85.75 -64.11
C ASP A 287 -4.01 -86.10 -62.73
N PRO A 288 -4.45 -87.35 -62.48
CA PRO A 288 -4.94 -87.75 -61.16
C PRO A 288 -3.94 -87.43 -60.06
N VAL A 289 -2.63 -87.43 -60.34
CA VAL A 289 -1.61 -86.97 -59.39
C VAL A 289 -1.74 -85.47 -59.09
N LYS A 290 -1.99 -84.63 -60.09
CA LYS A 290 -2.22 -83.18 -59.93
C LYS A 290 -3.46 -82.90 -59.08
N LEU A 291 -4.56 -83.63 -59.30
CA LEU A 291 -5.76 -83.55 -58.46
C LEU A 291 -5.47 -84.01 -57.02
N THR A 292 -4.66 -85.05 -56.85
CA THR A 292 -4.26 -85.54 -55.52
C THR A 292 -3.40 -84.51 -54.78
N VAL A 293 -2.49 -83.83 -55.48
CA VAL A 293 -1.65 -82.76 -54.94
C VAL A 293 -2.50 -81.53 -54.60
N ALA A 294 -3.40 -81.11 -55.49
CA ALA A 294 -4.33 -80.00 -55.24
C ALA A 294 -5.22 -80.26 -54.02
N LEU A 295 -5.73 -81.49 -53.87
CA LEU A 295 -6.51 -81.89 -52.70
C LEU A 295 -5.68 -81.91 -51.41
N LYS A 296 -4.42 -82.35 -51.47
CA LYS A 296 -3.50 -82.28 -50.33
C LYS A 296 -3.20 -80.82 -49.95
N MET A 297 -2.95 -79.95 -50.92
CA MET A 297 -2.71 -78.53 -50.70
C MET A 297 -3.95 -77.84 -50.13
N ALA A 298 -5.14 -78.09 -50.69
CA ALA A 298 -6.40 -77.55 -50.17
C ALA A 298 -6.66 -77.98 -48.72
N ARG A 299 -6.31 -79.22 -48.35
CA ARG A 299 -6.39 -79.69 -46.96
C ARG A 299 -5.38 -79.00 -46.05
N GLN A 300 -4.15 -78.81 -46.51
CA GLN A 300 -3.13 -78.07 -45.76
C GLN A 300 -3.50 -76.61 -45.57
N ASP A 301 -4.00 -75.95 -46.61
CA ASP A 301 -4.43 -74.55 -46.57
C ASP A 301 -5.66 -74.37 -45.69
N LEU A 302 -6.62 -75.29 -45.72
CA LEU A 302 -7.73 -75.30 -44.77
C LEU A 302 -7.20 -75.41 -43.34
N THR A 303 -6.22 -76.28 -43.09
CA THR A 303 -5.64 -76.45 -41.75
C THR A 303 -4.91 -75.18 -41.31
N ARG A 304 -4.18 -74.53 -42.22
CA ARG A 304 -3.49 -73.25 -41.99
C ARG A 304 -4.47 -72.12 -41.69
N MET A 305 -5.50 -71.97 -42.52
CA MET A 305 -6.57 -70.98 -42.33
C MET A 305 -7.34 -71.23 -41.02
N GLN A 306 -7.54 -72.49 -40.65
CA GLN A 306 -8.17 -72.85 -39.37
C GLN A 306 -7.28 -72.45 -38.18
N MET A 307 -5.95 -72.64 -38.30
CA MET A 307 -5.00 -72.19 -37.28
C MET A 307 -4.92 -70.65 -37.22
N GLU A 308 -4.87 -69.97 -38.36
CA GLU A 308 -4.89 -68.50 -38.43
C GLU A 308 -6.18 -67.93 -37.87
N LEU A 309 -7.34 -68.53 -38.17
CA LEU A 309 -8.63 -68.18 -37.60
C LEU A 309 -8.65 -68.40 -36.08
N ASN A 310 -8.11 -69.53 -35.60
CA ASN A 310 -8.03 -69.79 -34.16
C ASN A 310 -7.07 -68.82 -33.47
N THR A 311 -5.98 -68.43 -34.13
CA THR A 311 -5.02 -67.43 -33.64
C THR A 311 -5.64 -66.05 -33.62
N MET A 312 -6.37 -65.66 -34.67
CA MET A 312 -7.15 -64.42 -34.72
C MET A 312 -8.24 -64.44 -33.64
N LYS A 313 -8.98 -65.53 -33.47
CA LYS A 313 -9.98 -65.66 -32.38
C LYS A 313 -9.36 -65.58 -30.99
N ALA A 314 -8.12 -66.04 -30.80
CA ALA A 314 -7.39 -65.88 -29.55
C ALA A 314 -6.88 -64.44 -29.36
N ASN A 315 -6.37 -63.81 -30.43
CA ASN A 315 -5.81 -62.45 -30.41
C ASN A 315 -6.90 -61.36 -30.31
N PHE A 316 -8.07 -61.61 -30.89
CA PHE A 316 -9.23 -60.71 -30.94
C PHE A 316 -10.39 -61.20 -30.06
N GLY A 317 -10.19 -62.24 -29.25
CA GLY A 317 -11.17 -62.76 -28.30
C GLY A 317 -11.51 -61.76 -27.18
N ASP A 318 -10.61 -60.82 -26.91
CA ASP A 318 -10.84 -59.63 -26.07
C ASP A 318 -10.81 -58.38 -26.95
N VAL A 319 -11.98 -57.89 -27.35
CA VAL A 319 -12.13 -56.62 -28.07
C VAL A 319 -12.00 -55.48 -27.04
N VAL A 320 -10.99 -54.63 -27.25
CA VAL A 320 -10.30 -53.77 -26.25
C VAL A 320 -9.76 -54.61 -25.10
N PRO A 321 -8.43 -54.86 -25.03
CA PRO A 321 -7.86 -55.60 -23.92
C PRO A 321 -8.33 -54.95 -22.62
N ARG A 322 -9.10 -55.67 -21.82
CA ARG A 322 -9.64 -55.18 -20.54
C ARG A 322 -8.55 -54.55 -19.67
N ARG A 323 -7.32 -55.06 -19.80
CA ARG A 323 -6.09 -54.50 -19.25
C ARG A 323 -5.80 -53.06 -19.67
N ASP A 324 -5.93 -52.73 -20.95
CA ASP A 324 -5.62 -51.39 -21.48
C ASP A 324 -6.70 -50.39 -21.06
N PHE A 325 -7.96 -50.84 -21.01
CA PHE A 325 -9.04 -50.04 -20.44
C PHE A 325 -8.84 -49.78 -18.94
N GLU A 326 -8.55 -50.83 -18.15
CA GLU A 326 -8.27 -50.71 -16.72
C GLU A 326 -7.03 -49.84 -16.44
N MET A 327 -6.01 -49.92 -17.30
CA MET A 327 -4.83 -49.06 -17.23
C MET A 327 -5.18 -47.61 -17.54
N GLN A 328 -5.93 -47.35 -18.62
CA GLN A 328 -6.38 -45.99 -18.95
C GLN A 328 -7.31 -45.41 -17.89
N GLU A 329 -8.20 -46.22 -17.34
CA GLU A 329 -9.09 -45.84 -16.24
C GLU A 329 -8.29 -45.45 -14.99
N LYS A 330 -7.26 -46.24 -14.65
CA LYS A 330 -6.33 -45.90 -13.57
C LYS A 330 -5.58 -44.61 -13.84
N THR A 331 -5.02 -44.42 -15.03
CA THR A 331 -4.32 -43.17 -15.38
C THR A 331 -5.24 -41.96 -15.33
N ASN A 332 -6.51 -42.10 -15.75
CA ASN A 332 -7.48 -41.02 -15.67
C ASN A 332 -7.84 -40.69 -14.22
N LYS A 333 -7.96 -41.70 -13.33
CA LYS A 333 -8.15 -41.48 -11.90
C LYS A 333 -6.95 -40.77 -11.28
N ASP A 334 -5.74 -41.24 -11.55
CA ASP A 334 -4.50 -40.63 -11.04
C ASP A 334 -4.36 -39.16 -11.53
N LEU A 335 -4.67 -38.89 -12.81
CA LEU A 335 -4.67 -37.53 -13.36
C LEU A 335 -5.77 -36.65 -12.76
N GLN A 336 -6.95 -37.22 -12.49
CA GLN A 336 -8.04 -36.49 -11.84
C GLN A 336 -7.67 -36.09 -10.42
N GLU A 337 -7.05 -36.98 -9.65
CA GLU A 337 -6.55 -36.68 -8.31
C GLU A 337 -5.47 -35.59 -8.33
N GLN A 338 -4.54 -35.64 -9.29
CA GLN A 338 -3.53 -34.59 -9.48
C GLN A 338 -4.16 -33.24 -9.87
N LEU A 339 -5.21 -33.24 -10.70
CA LEU A 339 -5.92 -32.02 -11.06
C LEU A 339 -6.65 -31.43 -9.86
N ASP A 340 -7.25 -32.26 -9.02
CA ASP A 340 -7.97 -31.80 -7.84
C ASP A 340 -7.00 -31.29 -6.76
N SER A 341 -5.85 -31.95 -6.54
CA SER A 341 -4.80 -31.43 -5.65
C SER A 341 -4.24 -30.09 -6.13
N LEU A 342 -3.99 -29.95 -7.44
CA LEU A 342 -3.47 -28.70 -7.99
C LEU A 342 -4.49 -27.55 -7.91
N LYS A 343 -5.79 -27.85 -8.01
CA LYS A 343 -6.84 -26.86 -7.78
C LYS A 343 -6.87 -26.40 -6.33
N ASP A 344 -6.75 -27.33 -5.38
CA ASP A 344 -6.72 -27.00 -3.96
C ASP A 344 -5.50 -26.11 -3.63
N ASP A 345 -4.31 -26.45 -4.13
CA ASP A 345 -3.09 -25.65 -4.00
C ASP A 345 -3.27 -24.25 -4.60
N TYR A 346 -3.88 -24.15 -5.79
CA TYR A 346 -4.16 -22.87 -6.43
C TYR A 346 -5.13 -22.01 -5.61
N GLU A 347 -6.17 -22.61 -5.03
CA GLU A 347 -7.10 -21.90 -4.16
C GLU A 347 -6.44 -21.41 -2.88
N GLU A 348 -5.51 -22.18 -2.32
CA GLU A 348 -4.72 -21.78 -1.15
C GLU A 348 -3.83 -20.58 -1.48
N VAL A 349 -3.02 -20.67 -2.54
CA VAL A 349 -2.17 -19.55 -2.99
C VAL A 349 -3.00 -18.30 -3.29
N ARG A 350 -4.19 -18.46 -3.88
CA ARG A 350 -5.11 -17.33 -4.12
C ARG A 350 -5.55 -16.67 -2.82
N LYS A 351 -5.89 -17.45 -1.79
CA LYS A 351 -6.27 -16.93 -0.47
C LYS A 351 -5.08 -16.23 0.21
N GLU A 352 -3.88 -16.81 0.15
CA GLU A 352 -2.67 -16.19 0.69
C GLU A 352 -2.36 -14.87 -0.01
N HIS A 353 -2.48 -14.82 -1.33
CA HIS A 353 -2.29 -13.59 -2.09
C HIS A 353 -3.28 -12.50 -1.68
N GLU A 354 -4.56 -12.85 -1.49
CA GLU A 354 -5.58 -11.91 -1.02
C GLU A 354 -5.29 -11.40 0.40
N MET A 355 -4.88 -12.27 1.31
CA MET A 355 -4.45 -11.87 2.66
C MET A 355 -3.22 -10.96 2.61
N LEU A 356 -2.22 -11.29 1.78
CA LEU A 356 -1.02 -10.47 1.63
C LEU A 356 -1.34 -9.10 1.04
N LEU A 357 -2.29 -9.03 0.10
CA LEU A 357 -2.76 -7.77 -0.46
C LEU A 357 -3.45 -6.92 0.61
N GLN A 358 -4.30 -7.52 1.44
CA GLN A 358 -4.94 -6.83 2.56
C GLN A 358 -3.92 -6.28 3.57
N LEU A 359 -2.91 -7.09 3.91
CA LEU A 359 -1.79 -6.68 4.78
C LEU A 359 -0.97 -5.55 4.16
N HIS A 360 -0.65 -5.64 2.87
CA HIS A 360 0.06 -4.56 2.18
C HIS A 360 -0.73 -3.26 2.25
N MET A 361 -2.04 -3.31 2.03
CA MET A 361 -2.91 -2.14 2.10
C MET A 361 -3.01 -1.58 3.53
N SER A 362 -3.04 -2.41 4.57
CA SER A 362 -2.99 -1.89 5.96
C SER A 362 -1.65 -1.24 6.27
N THR A 363 -0.53 -1.84 5.87
CA THR A 363 0.81 -1.28 6.09
C THR A 363 0.98 0.06 5.35
N LEU A 364 0.43 0.21 4.14
CA LEU A 364 0.43 1.50 3.44
C LEU A 364 -0.36 2.56 4.22
N ARG A 365 -1.54 2.22 4.75
CA ARG A 365 -2.34 3.14 5.58
C ARG A 365 -1.60 3.54 6.85
N GLU A 366 -0.98 2.58 7.55
CA GLU A 366 -0.19 2.83 8.75
C GLU A 366 1.00 3.74 8.44
N ARG A 367 1.73 3.48 7.34
CA ARG A 367 2.82 4.35 6.88
C ARG A 367 2.33 5.78 6.64
N ASP A 368 1.20 5.95 5.95
CA ASP A 368 0.67 7.28 5.63
C ASP A 368 0.20 8.01 6.89
N GLN A 369 -0.38 7.28 7.85
CA GLN A 369 -0.72 7.80 9.18
C GLN A 369 0.53 8.26 9.93
N PHE A 370 1.57 7.43 10.01
CA PHE A 370 2.83 7.81 10.66
C PHE A 370 3.50 8.98 9.97
N TYR A 371 3.43 9.09 8.64
CA TYR A 371 3.96 10.23 7.91
C TYR A 371 3.21 11.52 8.26
N ALA A 372 1.88 11.46 8.34
CA ALA A 372 1.06 12.60 8.77
C ALA A 372 1.33 12.99 10.23
N GLU A 373 1.44 12.01 11.13
CA GLU A 373 1.81 12.24 12.53
C GLU A 373 3.20 12.85 12.66
N LEU A 374 4.19 12.35 11.92
CA LEU A 374 5.53 12.94 11.89
C LEU A 374 5.51 14.38 11.39
N GLN A 375 4.72 14.68 10.36
CA GLN A 375 4.57 16.04 9.86
C GLN A 375 3.93 16.95 10.92
N GLU A 376 2.91 16.47 11.63
CA GLU A 376 2.27 17.22 12.70
C GLU A 376 3.20 17.43 13.90
N ILE A 377 3.95 16.40 14.29
CA ILE A 377 4.97 16.48 15.32
C ILE A 377 6.06 17.47 14.90
N GLN A 378 6.52 17.46 13.66
CA GLN A 378 7.49 18.45 13.15
C GLN A 378 6.94 19.88 13.20
N ARG A 379 5.64 20.07 12.96
CA ARG A 379 4.99 21.39 13.09
C ARG A 379 4.85 21.84 14.55
N THR A 380 4.73 20.90 15.49
CA THR A 380 4.37 21.18 16.90
C THR A 380 5.51 21.04 17.90
N SER A 381 6.60 20.34 17.55
CA SER A 381 7.67 19.94 18.50
C SER A 381 8.55 21.07 19.01
N THR A 382 8.53 22.25 18.40
CA THR A 382 9.17 23.43 18.96
C THR A 382 8.27 24.64 18.76
N PRO A 383 7.56 25.12 19.82
CA PRO A 383 7.15 26.51 19.84
C PRO A 383 8.41 27.34 19.57
N ARG A 384 8.37 28.19 18.55
CA ARG A 384 9.51 29.07 18.23
C ARG A 384 9.90 29.81 19.52
N PRO A 385 11.18 29.80 19.94
CA PRO A 385 11.61 30.51 21.13
C PRO A 385 11.17 31.97 21.06
N ASP A 386 10.72 32.50 22.18
CA ASP A 386 10.36 33.91 22.28
C ASP A 386 11.66 34.74 22.36
N TRP A 387 12.14 35.13 21.18
CA TRP A 387 13.39 35.88 21.02
C TRP A 387 13.33 37.28 21.65
N SER A 388 12.16 37.79 22.01
CA SER A 388 12.03 39.06 22.73
C SER A 388 12.61 39.00 24.14
N LYS A 389 12.70 37.80 24.75
CA LYS A 389 13.29 37.62 26.08
C LYS A 389 14.82 37.69 26.10
N CYS A 390 15.45 37.64 24.93
CA CYS A 390 16.91 37.70 24.79
C CYS A 390 17.44 39.13 24.96
N GLU A 391 16.57 40.14 24.87
CA GLU A 391 16.88 41.56 25.12
C GLU A 391 17.46 41.80 26.53
N ASP A 392 17.02 41.03 27.52
CA ASP A 392 17.44 41.16 28.92
C ASP A 392 18.78 40.47 29.24
N VAL A 393 19.20 39.52 28.40
CA VAL A 393 20.37 38.65 28.65
C VAL A 393 21.61 39.14 27.92
N VAL A 394 21.44 39.83 26.79
CA VAL A 394 22.56 40.34 25.99
C VAL A 394 23.08 41.67 26.54
N ALA A 395 24.40 41.75 26.74
CA ALA A 395 25.04 42.98 27.22
C ALA A 395 24.84 44.13 26.22
N GLY A 396 24.17 45.20 26.63
CA GLY A 396 23.77 46.30 25.74
C GLY A 396 22.26 46.39 25.47
N GLY A 397 21.47 45.46 26.03
CA GLY A 397 20.02 45.56 26.11
C GLY A 397 19.29 45.45 24.77
N GLN A 398 18.04 45.92 24.77
CA GLN A 398 17.10 45.81 23.66
C GLN A 398 17.64 46.34 22.32
N ASP A 399 18.27 47.52 22.32
CA ASP A 399 18.75 48.17 21.08
C ASP A 399 19.84 47.36 20.38
N ARG A 400 20.76 46.75 21.15
CA ARG A 400 21.83 45.91 20.59
C ARG A 400 21.28 44.56 20.12
N TRP A 401 20.31 43.99 20.84
CA TRP A 401 19.64 42.77 20.43
C TRP A 401 18.88 42.93 19.11
N HIS A 402 18.16 44.04 18.91
CA HIS A 402 17.48 44.32 17.63
C HIS A 402 18.45 44.36 16.45
N VAL A 403 19.61 45.02 16.60
CA VAL A 403 20.64 45.06 15.55
C VAL A 403 21.24 43.68 15.29
N LEU A 404 21.46 42.89 16.34
CA LEU A 404 21.99 41.53 16.20
C LEU A 404 20.98 40.55 15.62
N ALA A 405 19.69 40.78 15.85
CA ALA A 405 18.60 39.91 15.42
C ALA A 405 18.07 40.25 14.03
N GLU A 406 18.32 41.46 13.53
CA GLU A 406 17.83 41.94 12.24
C GLU A 406 18.28 41.03 11.09
N GLY A 407 17.31 40.51 10.33
CA GLY A 407 17.55 39.68 9.15
C GLY A 407 18.01 38.23 9.41
N LYS A 408 18.09 37.78 10.67
CA LYS A 408 18.54 36.41 11.00
C LYS A 408 17.37 35.45 11.26
N ASN A 409 17.55 34.18 10.87
CA ASN A 409 16.58 33.13 11.14
C ASN A 409 16.75 32.57 12.58
N SER A 410 15.73 31.86 13.07
CA SER A 410 15.67 31.34 14.46
C SER A 410 16.89 30.51 14.86
N ASP A 411 17.43 29.72 13.92
CA ASP A 411 18.63 28.88 14.13
C ASP A 411 19.90 29.74 14.23
N GLN A 412 20.02 30.74 13.35
CA GLN A 412 21.12 31.69 13.34
C GLN A 412 21.12 32.62 14.58
N LEU A 413 19.94 32.90 15.16
CA LEU A 413 19.83 33.63 16.42
C LEU A 413 20.38 32.84 17.61
N VAL A 414 20.29 31.50 17.59
CA VAL A 414 20.90 30.63 18.60
C VAL A 414 22.42 30.78 18.57
N ASP A 415 23.02 30.73 17.39
CA ASP A 415 24.47 30.88 17.22
C ASP A 415 24.97 32.24 17.73
N VAL A 416 24.25 33.31 17.40
CA VAL A 416 24.56 34.68 17.86
C VAL A 416 24.45 34.82 19.39
N LEU A 417 23.46 34.18 20.01
CA LEU A 417 23.34 34.15 21.46
C LEU A 417 24.48 33.37 22.12
N LEU A 418 24.89 32.25 21.53
CA LEU A 418 26.00 31.45 22.03
C LEU A 418 27.33 32.20 21.94
N GLU A 419 27.54 32.99 20.88
CA GLU A 419 28.70 33.88 20.75
C GLU A 419 28.69 34.99 21.80
N GLU A 420 27.57 35.69 21.97
CA GLU A 420 27.46 36.80 22.95
C GLU A 420 27.60 36.34 24.41
N ILE A 421 27.00 35.20 24.76
CA ILE A 421 27.12 34.63 26.11
C ILE A 421 28.53 34.02 26.30
N GLY A 422 29.10 33.42 25.26
CA GLY A 422 30.44 32.86 25.25
C GLY A 422 31.54 33.91 25.45
N GLU A 423 31.41 35.08 24.83
CA GLU A 423 32.33 36.21 25.01
C GLU A 423 32.22 36.84 26.41
N GLY A 424 31.02 36.84 27.01
CA GLY A 424 30.79 37.37 28.36
C GLY A 424 31.40 36.52 29.48
N LEU A 425 31.43 35.19 29.33
CA LEU A 425 32.01 34.27 30.33
C LEU A 425 33.53 34.21 30.30
N LEU A 426 34.17 34.53 29.16
CA LEU A 426 35.61 34.41 28.97
C LEU A 426 36.43 35.66 29.38
N ARG A 427 35.78 36.77 29.73
CA ARG A 427 36.47 37.93 30.32
C ARG A 427 36.70 37.71 31.82
N GLU A 428 37.67 36.88 32.18
CA GLU A 428 38.21 36.86 33.53
C GLU A 428 38.80 38.24 33.89
N LYS A 429 38.36 38.84 35.00
CA LYS A 429 38.83 40.17 35.42
C LYS A 429 40.28 40.09 35.92
N ASP A 430 41.19 40.79 35.25
CA ASP A 430 42.62 40.88 35.61
C ASP A 430 42.87 41.75 36.86
N PHE A 431 41.90 42.58 37.25
CA PHE A 431 42.03 43.53 38.35
C PHE A 431 40.72 43.66 39.15
N PHE A 432 40.85 43.81 40.47
CA PHE A 432 39.74 44.09 41.39
C PHE A 432 39.88 45.49 41.98
N PRO A 433 38.78 46.27 42.11
CA PRO A 433 38.82 47.51 42.88
C PRO A 433 38.93 47.21 44.37
N GLY A 434 39.83 47.92 45.07
CA GLY A 434 39.96 47.89 46.52
C GLY A 434 38.70 48.40 47.22
N LEU A 435 38.41 47.86 48.39
CA LEU A 435 37.15 48.11 49.10
C LEU A 435 37.20 49.37 49.99
N GLY A 436 38.38 49.96 50.22
CA GLY A 436 38.58 51.15 51.07
C GLY A 436 38.77 50.83 52.56
N TYR A 437 38.91 51.87 53.39
CA TYR A 437 39.25 51.79 54.83
C TYR A 437 38.05 51.99 55.77
N GLY A 438 36.84 51.64 55.34
CA GLY A 438 35.65 51.76 56.19
C GLY A 438 35.68 50.81 57.39
N GLU A 439 35.14 51.22 58.54
CA GLU A 439 35.02 50.38 59.74
C GLU A 439 34.15 49.12 59.52
N SER A 440 33.36 49.08 58.43
CA SER A 440 32.57 47.92 57.99
C SER A 440 33.37 46.88 57.21
N ILE A 441 34.61 47.17 56.82
CA ILE A 441 35.46 46.28 56.03
C ILE A 441 36.48 45.65 56.98
N PRO A 442 36.63 44.31 57.00
CA PRO A 442 37.60 43.66 57.86
C PRO A 442 39.01 44.19 57.63
N ALA A 443 39.77 44.43 58.71
CA ALA A 443 41.09 45.07 58.64
C ALA A 443 42.06 44.42 57.64
N PHE A 444 41.94 43.11 57.39
CA PHE A 444 42.78 42.37 56.44
C PHE A 444 42.35 42.49 54.96
N LEU A 445 41.23 43.16 54.67
CA LEU A 445 40.74 43.47 53.32
C LEU A 445 40.70 44.98 53.04
N GLN A 446 41.07 45.80 54.02
CA GLN A 446 41.12 47.25 53.86
C GLN A 446 42.32 47.63 52.98
N PHE A 447 42.03 48.01 51.74
CA PHE A 447 43.00 48.49 50.78
C PHE A 447 42.30 49.45 49.83
N ASP A 448 42.97 50.57 49.52
CA ASP A 448 42.47 51.57 48.58
C ASP A 448 43.37 51.59 47.34
N GLY A 449 42.77 51.45 46.16
CA GLY A 449 43.48 51.24 44.89
C GLY A 449 43.10 49.94 44.19
N ILE A 450 43.77 49.64 43.08
CA ILE A 450 43.50 48.46 42.25
C ILE A 450 44.32 47.27 42.75
N VAL A 451 43.66 46.15 43.01
CA VAL A 451 44.29 44.88 43.40
C VAL A 451 44.42 44.00 42.15
N GLU A 452 45.65 43.69 41.78
CA GLU A 452 45.94 42.77 40.69
C GLU A 452 45.45 41.35 41.04
N ASN A 453 44.65 40.76 40.15
CA ASN A 453 44.25 39.39 40.28
C ASN A 453 45.43 38.50 39.87
N LYS A 454 46.15 37.97 40.86
CA LYS A 454 47.32 37.09 40.63
C LYS A 454 46.98 35.71 40.06
N LYS A 455 45.69 35.44 39.79
CA LYS A 455 45.15 34.19 39.22
C LYS A 455 45.81 32.93 39.81
N PRO A 456 45.82 32.77 41.15
CA PRO A 456 46.53 31.65 41.75
C PRO A 456 45.85 30.34 41.33
N THR A 457 46.62 29.38 40.81
CA THR A 457 46.06 28.08 40.49
C THR A 457 45.65 27.37 41.77
N LYS A 458 44.76 26.37 41.69
CA LYS A 458 44.36 25.56 42.87
C LYS A 458 45.58 25.04 43.64
N LYS A 459 46.67 24.72 42.94
CA LYS A 459 47.93 24.28 43.54
C LYS A 459 48.60 25.39 44.36
N ASP A 460 48.64 26.60 43.82
CA ASP A 460 49.24 27.77 44.49
C ASP A 460 48.44 28.15 45.74
N VAL A 461 47.10 28.16 45.66
CA VAL A 461 46.23 28.42 46.80
C VAL A 461 46.44 27.37 47.90
N VAL A 462 46.52 26.09 47.54
CA VAL A 462 46.79 25.01 48.50
C VAL A 462 48.17 25.15 49.15
N ASN A 463 49.17 25.59 48.41
CA ASN A 463 50.51 25.83 48.96
C ASN A 463 50.50 27.01 49.94
N ILE A 464 49.87 28.14 49.58
CA ILE A 464 49.71 29.31 50.47
C ILE A 464 49.00 28.91 51.77
N LEU A 465 47.91 28.14 51.67
CA LEU A 465 47.21 27.61 52.83
C LEU A 465 48.10 26.71 53.68
N LYS A 466 48.85 25.80 53.07
CA LYS A 466 49.79 24.92 53.80
C LYS A 466 50.85 25.72 54.52
N ASP A 467 51.40 26.75 53.90
CA ASP A 467 52.45 27.57 54.50
C ASP A 467 51.89 28.42 55.65
N ALA A 468 50.71 29.03 55.49
CA ALA A 468 50.01 29.71 56.58
C ALA A 468 49.70 28.76 57.76
N TRP A 469 49.30 27.51 57.47
CA TRP A 469 49.08 26.50 58.51
C TRP A 469 50.37 26.05 59.20
N LYS A 470 51.48 25.90 58.47
CA LYS A 470 52.79 25.59 59.08
C LYS A 470 53.25 26.72 60.00
N GLU A 471 53.09 27.97 59.57
CA GLU A 471 53.48 29.14 60.35
C GLU A 471 52.64 29.23 61.64
N ARG A 472 51.33 29.01 61.55
CA ARG A 472 50.45 28.93 62.72
C ARG A 472 50.83 27.79 63.68
N ILE A 473 51.16 26.60 63.15
CA ILE A 473 51.61 25.47 63.99
C ILE A 473 52.96 25.79 64.66
N ALA A 474 53.87 26.47 63.96
CA ALA A 474 55.15 26.90 64.52
C ALA A 474 54.96 27.94 65.65
N GLU A 475 54.06 28.92 65.47
CA GLU A 475 53.71 29.88 66.51
C GLU A 475 53.09 29.20 67.74
N GLU A 476 52.20 28.21 67.53
CA GLU A 476 51.61 27.44 68.63
C GLU A 476 52.66 26.61 69.38
N GLN A 477 53.64 26.01 68.68
CA GLN A 477 54.74 25.27 69.33
C GLN A 477 55.69 26.18 70.13
N VAL A 478 55.96 27.40 69.65
CA VAL A 478 56.73 28.41 70.39
C VAL A 478 55.99 28.86 71.64
N ARG A 479 54.65 29.01 71.59
CA ARG A 479 53.83 29.31 72.77
C ARG A 479 53.78 28.17 73.78
N PHE A 480 53.89 26.91 73.35
CA PHE A 480 53.90 25.74 74.23
C PHE A 480 55.26 25.43 74.88
N HIS A 481 56.37 25.96 74.35
CA HIS A 481 57.73 25.71 74.85
C HIS A 481 58.31 26.82 75.75
N GLN A 482 57.49 27.75 76.24
CA GLN A 482 57.89 28.63 77.36
C GLN A 482 57.45 28.02 78.70
N PRO A 483 58.39 27.55 79.56
CA PRO A 483 58.04 26.97 80.86
C PRO A 483 57.51 28.05 81.80
N PHE A 484 56.28 27.85 82.23
CA PHE A 484 55.57 28.61 83.25
C PHE A 484 56.32 28.52 84.60
N TRP A 485 57.10 29.54 84.95
CA TRP A 485 57.56 29.76 86.32
C TRP A 485 56.68 30.83 86.98
N PRO A 486 56.03 30.54 88.12
CA PRO A 486 55.24 31.52 88.84
C PRO A 486 56.13 32.23 89.87
N GLY A 487 56.11 33.56 89.89
CA GLY A 487 56.76 34.27 91.00
C GLY A 487 56.91 35.78 90.87
N VAL A 488 55.97 36.48 91.54
CA VAL A 488 56.19 37.69 92.36
C VAL A 488 56.32 39.05 91.62
N ALA A 489 55.29 39.88 91.83
CA ALA A 489 55.28 41.34 91.64
C ALA A 489 56.16 42.04 92.70
N PRO A 490 56.64 43.29 92.51
CA PRO A 490 55.84 44.45 92.11
C PRO A 490 55.99 44.88 90.66
#